data_AF-A0A0P9UKT6-F1
#
_entry.id   AF-A0A0P9UKT6-F1
#
_cell.length_a   1.000
_cell.length_b   1.000
_cell.length_c   1.000
_cell.angle_alpha   90.00
_cell.angle_beta   90.00
_cell.angle_gamma   90.00
#
_symmetry.space_group_name_H-M   'P 1'
#
loop_
_entity.id
_entity.type
_entity.pdbx_description
1 polymer ?
#
loop_
_entity_poly.entity_id
_entity_poly.type
_entity_poly.pdbx_seq_one_letter_code
_entity_poly.pdbx_strand_id
1 'polypeptide(L)'
;MFVTMLIGMVLGAIIALQRISDVHARKPLAAALFDRLYLVSRAFRNIVFAQIKISLLNTAFTSVFLAIVLPLCGIHLPLTKTLIIMTFLLGLLPVVGNLMSNTLIFIVGMSISIWVALAALGYLIVIHKVEYFLNARIVGGQINAKSWELLLAMLLFEAAFGLPGVVAGPIYYAYLKSELQKEGLV
;
A
#
# COMPACT_ATOMS: atom_id res chain seq x y z
N MET A 1 -3.83 17.44 10.59
CA MET A 1 -3.80 16.24 9.73
C MET A 1 -5.17 15.88 9.16
N PHE A 2 -6.23 15.78 9.99
CA PHE A 2 -7.58 15.49 9.49
C PHE A 2 -8.14 16.58 8.55
N VAL A 3 -7.94 17.85 8.91
CA VAL A 3 -8.37 19.01 8.09
C VAL A 3 -7.67 19.04 6.73
N THR A 4 -6.36 18.80 6.69
CA THR A 4 -5.59 18.78 5.43
C THR A 4 -5.97 17.60 4.54
N MET A 5 -6.28 16.44 5.13
CA MET A 5 -6.78 15.27 4.38
C MET A 5 -8.18 15.54 3.80
N LEU A 6 -9.07 16.16 4.57
CA LEU A 6 -10.40 16.57 4.12
C LEU A 6 -10.32 17.59 2.97
N ILE A 7 -9.47 18.61 3.12
CA ILE A 7 -9.21 19.62 2.08
C ILE A 7 -8.69 18.95 0.80
N GLY A 8 -7.73 18.03 0.90
CA GLY A 8 -7.20 17.29 -0.24
C GLY A 8 -8.27 16.44 -0.94
N MET A 9 -9.17 15.80 -0.18
CA MET A 9 -10.27 15.00 -0.72
C MET A 9 -11.30 15.88 -1.44
N VAL A 10 -11.66 17.04 -0.86
CA VAL A 10 -12.56 18.02 -1.47
C VAL A 10 -11.95 18.60 -2.75
N LEU A 11 -10.67 19.00 -2.72
CA LEU A 11 -9.95 19.46 -3.90
C LEU A 11 -9.91 18.40 -5.00
N GLY A 12 -9.61 17.15 -4.64
CA GLY A 12 -9.62 16.03 -5.58
C GLY A 12 -10.99 15.81 -6.22
N ALA A 13 -12.07 15.90 -5.44
CA ALA A 13 -13.44 15.79 -5.96
C ALA A 13 -13.79 16.94 -6.89
N ILE A 14 -13.43 18.18 -6.54
CA ILE A 14 -13.65 19.36 -7.40
C ILE A 14 -12.89 19.21 -8.72
N ILE A 15 -11.62 18.78 -8.68
CA ILE A 15 -10.80 18.55 -9.88
C ILE A 15 -11.38 17.43 -10.75
N ALA A 16 -11.85 16.34 -10.15
CA ALA A 16 -12.46 15.22 -10.88
C ALA A 16 -13.78 15.59 -11.57
N LEU A 17 -14.54 16.54 -10.99
CA LEU A 17 -15.82 17.02 -11.53
C LEU A 17 -15.64 18.16 -12.55
N GLN A 18 -14.48 18.79 -12.63
CA GLN A 18 -14.20 19.79 -13.66
C GLN A 18 -14.15 19.12 -15.03
N ARG A 19 -15.06 19.54 -15.93
CA ARG A 19 -14.95 19.21 -17.36
C ARG A 19 -13.72 19.89 -17.92
N ILE A 20 -12.69 19.11 -18.18
CA ILE A 20 -11.47 19.61 -18.80
C ILE A 20 -11.77 19.89 -20.28
N SER A 21 -11.67 21.15 -20.69
CA SER A 21 -11.87 21.60 -22.08
C SER A 21 -10.96 20.89 -23.07
N ASP A 22 -11.41 20.82 -24.33
CA ASP A 22 -10.83 20.05 -25.43
C ASP A 22 -9.29 20.08 -25.50
N VAL A 23 -8.72 18.87 -25.66
CA VAL A 23 -7.27 18.60 -25.73
C VAL A 23 -6.57 19.41 -26.83
N HIS A 24 -7.29 19.84 -27.86
CA HIS A 24 -6.76 20.52 -29.05
C HIS A 24 -6.49 22.02 -28.87
N ALA A 25 -6.89 22.65 -27.75
CA ALA A 25 -6.71 24.10 -27.51
C ALA A 25 -5.77 24.44 -26.35
N ARG A 26 -4.94 23.50 -25.87
CA ARG A 26 -4.08 23.72 -24.71
C ARG A 26 -2.83 24.50 -25.08
N LYS A 27 -2.58 25.61 -24.37
CA LYS A 27 -1.29 26.34 -24.39
C LYS A 27 -0.14 25.41 -24.01
N PRO A 28 1.10 25.63 -24.49
CA PRO A 28 2.22 24.70 -24.32
C PRO A 28 2.51 24.35 -22.85
N LEU A 29 2.42 25.32 -21.94
CA LEU A 29 2.57 25.08 -20.51
C LEU A 29 1.47 24.17 -19.95
N ALA A 30 0.22 24.40 -20.36
CA ALA A 30 -0.91 23.58 -19.92
C ALA A 30 -0.75 22.14 -20.41
N ALA A 31 -0.36 21.94 -21.68
CA ALA A 31 -0.09 20.61 -22.22
C ALA A 31 0.98 19.87 -21.40
N ALA A 32 2.11 20.53 -21.10
CA ALA A 32 3.19 19.93 -20.29
C ALA A 32 2.75 19.59 -18.86
N LEU A 33 1.94 20.45 -18.21
CA LEU A 33 1.42 20.17 -16.87
C LEU A 33 0.44 18.98 -16.85
N PHE A 34 -0.42 18.87 -17.87
CA PHE A 34 -1.34 17.75 -17.99
C PHE A 34 -0.62 16.42 -18.22
N ASP A 35 0.46 16.42 -18.99
CA ASP A 35 1.31 15.25 -19.19
C ASP A 35 1.92 14.76 -17.85
N ARG A 36 2.45 15.68 -17.05
CA ARG A 36 2.99 15.35 -15.71
C ARG A 36 1.90 14.83 -14.77
N LEU A 37 0.74 15.47 -14.76
CA LEU A 37 -0.45 15.02 -14.01
C LEU A 37 -0.87 13.61 -14.41
N TYR A 38 -0.84 13.30 -15.71
CA TYR A 38 -1.13 11.97 -16.23
C TYR A 38 -0.12 10.93 -15.72
N LEU A 39 1.18 11.26 -15.73
CA LEU A 39 2.22 10.37 -15.21
C LEU A 39 2.09 10.12 -13.71
N VAL A 40 1.83 11.16 -12.91
CA VAL A 40 1.56 11.02 -11.47
C VAL A 40 0.32 10.14 -11.23
N SER A 41 -0.77 10.41 -11.96
CA SER A 41 -2.01 9.64 -11.85
C SER A 41 -1.79 8.16 -12.21
N ARG A 42 -1.01 7.89 -13.26
CA ARG A 42 -0.66 6.53 -13.67
C ARG A 42 0.20 5.83 -12.61
N ALA A 43 1.22 6.50 -12.08
CA ALA A 43 2.07 5.98 -11.02
C ALA A 43 1.26 5.64 -9.76
N PHE A 44 0.39 6.57 -9.32
CA PHE A 44 -0.53 6.36 -8.20
C PHE A 44 -1.43 5.15 -8.44
N ARG A 45 -2.08 5.08 -9.61
CA ARG A 45 -2.99 3.99 -9.95
C ARG A 45 -2.30 2.63 -9.96
N ASN A 46 -1.08 2.56 -10.51
CA ASN A 46 -0.28 1.33 -10.53
C ASN A 46 0.06 0.85 -9.11
N ILE A 47 0.42 1.78 -8.22
CA ILE A 47 0.74 1.46 -6.82
C ILE A 47 -0.51 1.01 -6.06
N VAL A 48 -1.62 1.74 -6.19
CA VAL A 48 -2.88 1.37 -5.53
C VAL A 48 -3.36 -0.01 -5.99
N PHE A 49 -3.32 -0.30 -7.29
CA PHE A 49 -3.70 -1.64 -7.78
C PHE A 49 -2.76 -2.73 -7.31
N ALA A 50 -1.45 -2.47 -7.25
CA ALA A 50 -0.50 -3.41 -6.67
C ALA A 50 -0.80 -3.64 -5.19
N GLN A 51 -1.09 -2.59 -4.43
CA GLN A 51 -1.40 -2.66 -3.00
C GLN A 51 -2.71 -3.41 -2.73
N ILE A 52 -3.74 -3.20 -3.55
CA ILE A 52 -4.99 -3.97 -3.44
C ILE A 52 -4.73 -5.47 -3.63
N LYS A 53 -3.92 -5.85 -4.62
CA LYS A 53 -3.54 -7.26 -4.85
C LYS A 53 -2.76 -7.84 -3.66
N ILE A 54 -1.82 -7.07 -3.11
CA ILE A 54 -1.03 -7.48 -1.94
C ILE A 54 -1.92 -7.64 -0.70
N SER A 55 -2.78 -6.65 -0.41
CA SER A 55 -3.68 -6.68 0.74
C SER A 55 -4.69 -7.83 0.64
N LEU A 56 -5.25 -8.10 -0.55
CA LEU A 56 -6.13 -9.25 -0.76
C LEU A 56 -5.42 -10.57 -0.46
N LEU A 57 -4.20 -10.71 -0.96
CA LEU A 57 -3.40 -11.90 -0.74
C LEU A 57 -3.04 -12.08 0.74
N ASN A 58 -2.59 -11.03 1.43
CA ASN A 58 -2.32 -11.06 2.86
C ASN A 58 -3.57 -11.42 3.66
N THR A 59 -4.71 -10.83 3.29
CA THR A 59 -6.03 -11.13 3.88
C THR A 59 -6.43 -12.59 3.65
N ALA A 60 -6.17 -13.14 2.46
CA ALA A 60 -6.48 -14.52 2.12
C ALA A 60 -5.62 -15.50 2.93
N PHE A 61 -4.32 -15.24 3.06
CA PHE A 61 -3.48 -16.07 3.93
C PHE A 61 -3.90 -15.96 5.39
N THR A 62 -4.21 -14.75 5.85
CA THR A 62 -4.64 -14.50 7.23
C THR A 62 -5.99 -15.14 7.53
N SER A 63 -6.92 -15.14 6.59
CA SER A 63 -8.19 -15.84 6.75
C SER A 63 -7.99 -17.35 6.81
N VAL A 64 -7.11 -17.93 5.99
CA VAL A 64 -6.76 -19.35 6.09
C VAL A 64 -6.15 -19.68 7.46
N PHE A 65 -5.22 -18.86 7.94
CA PHE A 65 -4.61 -19.09 9.25
C PHE A 65 -5.61 -18.99 10.40
N LEU A 66 -6.36 -17.89 10.48
CA LEU A 66 -7.26 -17.62 11.60
C LEU A 66 -8.54 -18.46 11.56
N ALA A 67 -9.07 -18.77 10.37
CA ALA A 67 -10.37 -19.43 10.22
C ALA A 67 -10.26 -20.93 9.86
N ILE A 68 -9.08 -21.44 9.50
CA ILE A 68 -8.88 -22.86 9.18
C ILE A 68 -7.81 -23.47 10.08
N VAL A 69 -6.57 -22.98 10.04
CA VAL A 69 -5.44 -23.60 10.75
C VAL A 69 -5.63 -23.59 12.27
N LEU A 70 -5.97 -22.44 12.85
CA LEU A 70 -6.20 -22.29 14.29
C LEU A 70 -7.39 -23.13 14.79
N PRO A 71 -8.58 -23.09 14.13
CA PRO A 71 -9.70 -23.94 14.51
C PRO A 71 -9.41 -25.44 14.41
N LEU A 72 -8.63 -25.89 13.42
CA LEU A 72 -8.19 -27.29 13.32
C LEU A 72 -7.32 -27.72 14.50
N CYS A 73 -6.57 -26.79 15.10
CA CYS A 73 -5.82 -26.99 16.34
C CYS A 73 -6.69 -26.82 17.60
N GLY A 74 -8.01 -26.65 17.47
CA GLY A 74 -8.95 -26.45 18.57
C GLY A 74 -8.99 -25.02 19.14
N ILE A 75 -8.34 -24.05 18.49
CA ILE A 75 -8.16 -22.69 19.00
C ILE A 75 -9.03 -21.73 18.19
N HIS A 76 -9.94 -21.04 18.87
CA HIS A 76 -10.84 -20.06 18.24
C HIS A 76 -10.49 -18.66 18.72
N LEU A 77 -10.01 -17.81 17.81
CA LEU A 77 -9.72 -16.42 18.15
C LEU A 77 -11.01 -15.59 18.22
N PRO A 78 -11.22 -14.80 19.28
CA PRO A 78 -12.31 -13.84 19.31
C PRO A 78 -12.09 -12.83 18.19
N LEU A 79 -13.18 -12.30 17.64
CA LEU A 79 -13.14 -11.27 16.60
C LEU A 79 -12.42 -11.70 15.30
N THR A 80 -12.27 -13.00 15.02
CA THR A 80 -11.60 -13.51 13.78
C THR A 80 -12.10 -12.82 12.51
N LYS A 81 -13.43 -12.69 12.34
CA LYS A 81 -14.01 -12.00 11.17
C LYS A 81 -13.59 -10.52 11.11
N THR A 82 -13.60 -9.84 12.25
CA THR A 82 -13.18 -8.44 12.36
C THR A 82 -11.69 -8.29 12.05
N LEU A 83 -10.83 -9.19 12.56
CA LEU A 83 -9.40 -9.20 12.28
C LEU A 83 -9.13 -9.38 10.79
N ILE A 84 -9.85 -10.27 10.10
CA ILE A 84 -9.72 -10.47 8.65
C ILE A 84 -10.11 -9.20 7.89
N ILE A 85 -11.24 -8.58 8.23
CA ILE A 85 -11.68 -7.32 7.60
C ILE A 85 -10.67 -6.20 7.86
N MET A 86 -10.19 -6.07 9.09
CA MET A 86 -9.18 -5.08 9.47
C MET A 86 -7.85 -5.33 8.77
N THR A 87 -7.46 -6.59 8.56
CA THR A 87 -6.26 -6.95 7.79
C THR A 87 -6.34 -6.41 6.38
N PHE A 88 -7.49 -6.54 5.73
CA PHE A 88 -7.69 -5.98 4.41
C PHE A 88 -7.65 -4.46 4.40
N LEU A 89 -8.45 -3.81 5.28
CA LEU A 89 -8.58 -2.36 5.31
C LEU A 89 -7.27 -1.68 5.69
N LEU A 90 -6.62 -2.15 6.76
CA LEU A 90 -5.32 -1.65 7.18
C LEU A 90 -4.27 -1.98 6.13
N GLY A 91 -4.28 -3.18 5.55
CA GLY A 91 -3.33 -3.60 4.50
C GLY A 91 -3.34 -2.71 3.24
N LEU A 92 -4.34 -1.84 3.03
CA LEU A 92 -4.31 -0.83 1.98
C LEU A 92 -3.32 0.32 2.26
N LEU A 93 -2.93 0.52 3.53
CA LEU A 93 -1.88 1.45 3.94
C LEU A 93 -0.53 0.74 3.89
N PRO A 94 0.36 1.09 2.93
CA PRO A 94 1.64 0.42 2.78
C PRO A 94 2.46 0.51 4.08
N VAL A 95 3.11 -0.61 4.45
CA VAL A 95 3.99 -0.75 5.63
C VAL A 95 3.26 -0.61 6.97
N VAL A 96 2.71 0.58 7.26
CA VAL A 96 2.05 0.92 8.53
C VAL A 96 0.82 0.05 8.77
N GLY A 97 0.02 -0.17 7.72
CA GLY A 97 -1.19 -0.97 7.79
C GLY A 97 -0.94 -2.42 8.18
N ASN A 98 0.06 -3.03 7.56
CA ASN A 98 0.48 -4.40 7.88
C ASN A 98 1.04 -4.50 9.29
N LEU A 99 1.86 -3.53 9.73
CA LEU A 99 2.36 -3.50 11.11
C LEU A 99 1.20 -3.43 12.12
N MET A 100 0.22 -2.55 11.88
CA MET A 100 -0.97 -2.41 12.73
C MET A 100 -1.80 -3.69 12.75
N SER A 101 -2.09 -4.28 11.59
CA SER A 101 -2.85 -5.53 11.49
C SER A 101 -2.16 -6.68 12.24
N ASN A 102 -0.86 -6.85 12.01
CA ASN A 102 -0.07 -7.89 12.65
C ASN A 102 -0.03 -7.72 14.17
N THR A 103 0.08 -6.47 14.63
CA THR A 103 0.01 -6.13 16.07
C THR A 103 -1.35 -6.49 16.67
N LEU A 104 -2.45 -6.20 15.97
CA LEU A 104 -3.80 -6.59 16.43
C LEU A 104 -3.94 -8.11 16.55
N ILE A 105 -3.49 -8.87 15.54
CA ILE A 105 -3.53 -10.34 15.57
C ILE A 105 -2.70 -10.87 16.74
N PHE A 106 -1.51 -10.32 16.98
CA PHE A 106 -0.65 -10.72 18.08
C PHE A 106 -1.28 -10.42 19.45
N ILE A 107 -1.85 -9.23 19.65
CA ILE A 107 -2.52 -8.84 20.90
C ILE A 107 -3.70 -9.77 21.18
N VAL A 108 -4.54 -10.03 20.18
CA VAL A 108 -5.70 -10.93 20.34
C VAL A 108 -5.24 -12.37 20.60
N GLY A 109 -4.16 -12.82 19.97
CA GLY A 109 -3.54 -14.11 20.26
C GLY A 109 -3.03 -14.21 21.70
N MET A 110 -2.38 -13.14 22.19
CA MET A 110 -1.89 -13.04 23.56
C MET A 110 -3.02 -13.09 24.59
N SER A 111 -4.18 -12.51 24.27
CA SER A 111 -5.36 -12.58 25.14
C SER A 111 -5.91 -14.00 25.34
N ILE A 112 -5.57 -14.95 24.47
CA ILE A 112 -5.90 -16.38 24.67
C ILE A 112 -4.79 -17.09 25.44
N SER A 113 -3.56 -17.04 24.92
CA SER A 113 -2.42 -17.73 25.50
C SER A 113 -1.12 -17.26 24.86
N ILE A 114 -0.03 -17.28 25.63
CA ILE A 114 1.31 -16.99 25.13
C ILE A 114 1.72 -17.92 23.97
N TRP A 115 1.27 -19.18 23.99
CA TRP A 115 1.57 -20.14 22.93
C TRP A 115 0.86 -19.81 21.62
N VAL A 116 -0.37 -19.29 21.71
CA VAL A 116 -1.12 -18.83 20.54
C VAL A 116 -0.48 -17.57 19.96
N ALA A 117 -0.05 -16.64 20.82
CA ALA A 117 0.68 -15.45 20.40
C ALA A 117 1.99 -15.80 19.69
N LEU A 118 2.75 -16.75 20.21
CA LEU A 118 3.99 -17.22 19.58
C LEU A 118 3.73 -17.91 18.24
N ALA A 119 2.69 -18.76 18.16
CA ALA A 119 2.29 -19.40 16.91
C ALA A 119 1.86 -18.35 15.87
N ALA A 120 1.06 -17.37 16.28
CA ALA A 120 0.65 -16.24 15.43
C ALA A 120 1.87 -15.41 14.98
N LEU A 121 2.81 -15.13 15.87
CA LEU A 121 4.04 -14.39 15.55
C LEU A 121 4.91 -15.15 14.55
N GLY A 122 5.07 -16.47 14.73
CA GLY A 122 5.75 -17.34 13.77
C GLY A 122 5.08 -17.31 12.39
N TYR A 123 3.75 -17.44 12.34
CA TYR A 123 2.97 -17.31 11.11
C TYR A 123 3.17 -15.92 10.46
N LEU A 124 3.09 -14.85 11.24
CA LEU A 124 3.24 -13.46 10.76
C LEU A 124 4.63 -13.22 10.15
N ILE A 125 5.69 -13.76 10.74
CA ILE A 125 7.05 -13.69 10.16
C ILE A 125 7.10 -14.39 8.79
N VAL A 126 6.51 -15.59 8.69
CA VAL A 126 6.50 -16.37 7.45
C VAL A 126 5.72 -15.64 6.35
N ILE A 127 4.50 -15.19 6.64
CA ILE A 127 3.67 -14.50 5.66
C ILE A 127 4.24 -13.16 5.27
N HIS A 128 4.83 -12.40 6.20
CA HIS A 128 5.46 -11.14 5.86
C HIS A 128 6.64 -11.33 4.90
N LYS A 129 7.41 -12.41 5.06
CA LYS A 129 8.48 -12.76 4.12
C LYS A 129 7.93 -13.15 2.74
N VAL A 130 6.86 -13.95 2.69
CA VAL A 130 6.16 -14.31 1.45
C VAL A 130 5.62 -13.04 0.75
N GLU A 131 5.00 -12.16 1.52
CA GLU A 131 4.50 -10.86 1.04
C GLU A 131 5.63 -10.02 0.45
N TYR A 132 6.79 -9.96 1.09
CA TYR A 132 7.95 -9.23 0.58
C TYR A 132 8.35 -9.69 -0.84
N PHE A 133 8.42 -11.02 -1.05
CA PHE A 133 8.72 -11.57 -2.38
C PHE A 133 7.62 -11.26 -3.40
N LEU A 134 6.36 -11.34 -2.98
CA LEU A 134 5.22 -11.08 -3.85
C LEU A 134 5.09 -9.59 -4.18
N ASN A 135 5.40 -8.71 -3.23
CA ASN A 135 5.47 -7.27 -3.42
C ASN A 135 6.54 -6.93 -4.46
N ALA A 136 7.73 -7.52 -4.36
CA ALA A 136 8.78 -7.36 -5.37
C ALA A 136 8.32 -7.77 -6.79
N ARG A 137 7.58 -8.88 -6.90
CA ARG A 137 7.07 -9.36 -8.20
C ARG A 137 5.90 -8.52 -8.74
N ILE A 138 4.95 -8.17 -7.88
CA ILE A 138 3.72 -7.45 -8.25
C ILE A 138 4.03 -5.98 -8.52
N VAL A 139 4.70 -5.28 -7.60
CA VAL A 139 5.05 -3.86 -7.75
C VAL A 139 6.16 -3.68 -8.78
N GLY A 140 7.18 -4.55 -8.77
CA GLY A 140 8.24 -4.53 -9.78
C GLY A 140 7.69 -4.67 -11.20
N GLY A 141 6.70 -5.54 -11.42
CA GLY A 141 6.04 -5.69 -12.71
C GLY A 141 5.14 -4.50 -13.12
N GLN A 142 4.65 -3.70 -12.18
CA GLN A 142 3.78 -2.54 -12.46
C GLN A 142 4.55 -1.23 -12.65
N ILE A 143 5.76 -1.13 -12.10
CA ILE A 143 6.53 0.13 -12.02
C ILE A 143 7.91 -0.01 -12.66
N ASN A 144 8.33 -1.22 -13.04
CA ASN A 144 9.67 -1.51 -13.58
C ASN A 144 10.78 -0.98 -12.65
N ALA A 145 10.51 -0.97 -11.34
CA ALA A 145 11.40 -0.50 -10.29
C ALA A 145 11.95 -1.68 -9.50
N LYS A 146 13.23 -1.63 -9.14
CA LYS A 146 13.84 -2.64 -8.27
C LYS A 146 13.37 -2.41 -6.84
N SER A 147 13.21 -3.48 -6.05
CA SER A 147 12.73 -3.38 -4.67
C SER A 147 13.59 -2.45 -3.81
N TRP A 148 14.91 -2.43 -4.00
CA TRP A 148 15.81 -1.55 -3.25
C TRP A 148 15.59 -0.06 -3.56
N GLU A 149 15.20 0.28 -4.80
CA GLU A 149 14.92 1.67 -5.21
C GLU A 149 13.71 2.22 -4.45
N LEU A 150 12.66 1.39 -4.36
CA LEU A 150 11.44 1.74 -3.63
C LEU A 150 11.69 1.83 -2.12
N LEU A 151 12.49 0.92 -1.55
CA LEU A 151 12.86 0.97 -0.13
C LEU A 151 13.68 2.22 0.20
N LEU A 152 14.64 2.58 -0.66
CA LEU A 152 15.41 3.81 -0.51
C LEU A 152 14.49 5.04 -0.59
N ALA A 153 13.58 5.07 -1.56
CA ALA A 153 12.62 6.16 -1.69
C ALA A 153 11.71 6.29 -0.44
N MET A 154 11.22 5.16 0.09
CA MET A 154 10.46 5.15 1.35
C MET A 154 11.29 5.73 2.51
N LEU A 155 12.54 5.30 2.68
CA LEU A 155 13.41 5.77 3.77
C LEU A 155 13.71 7.27 3.68
N LEU A 156 14.02 7.76 2.48
CA LEU A 156 14.30 9.18 2.26
C LEU A 156 13.07 10.04 2.52
N PHE A 157 11.90 9.60 2.05
CA PHE A 157 10.66 10.32 2.29
C PHE A 157 10.21 10.22 3.75
N GLU A 158 10.46 9.10 4.43
CA GLU A 158 10.23 8.97 5.87
C GLU A 158 11.09 9.95 6.65
N ALA A 159 12.38 10.08 6.32
CA ALA A 159 13.26 11.03 6.97
C ALA A 159 12.84 12.49 6.72
N ALA A 160 12.30 12.80 5.54
CA ALA A 160 11.88 14.15 5.17
C ALA A 160 10.48 14.53 5.69
N PHE A 161 9.54 13.59 5.72
CA PHE A 161 8.10 13.87 5.92
C PHE A 161 7.45 12.98 7.01
N GLY A 162 8.19 12.07 7.63
CA GLY A 162 7.68 11.11 8.61
C GLY A 162 6.84 9.99 7.99
N LEU A 163 5.90 9.43 8.76
CA LEU A 163 5.00 8.34 8.33
C LEU A 163 4.27 8.60 6.98
N PRO A 164 3.76 9.81 6.69
CA PRO A 164 3.17 10.11 5.37
C PRO A 164 4.16 9.95 4.21
N GLY A 165 5.45 10.19 4.48
CA GLY A 165 6.54 10.00 3.53
C GLY A 165 6.69 8.56 3.06
N VAL A 166 6.53 7.58 3.95
CA VAL A 166 6.60 6.14 3.61
C VAL A 166 5.56 5.78 2.54
N VAL A 167 4.36 6.38 2.60
CA VAL A 167 3.28 6.15 1.64
C VAL A 167 3.55 6.90 0.32
N ALA A 168 4.06 8.13 0.43
CA ALA A 168 4.31 9.00 -0.72
C ALA A 168 5.53 8.57 -1.56
N GLY A 169 6.58 8.05 -0.92
CA GLY A 169 7.88 7.74 -1.54
C GLY A 169 7.77 6.89 -2.81
N PRO A 170 7.07 5.73 -2.78
CA PRO A 170 6.89 4.90 -3.97
C PRO A 170 6.20 5.63 -5.13
N ILE A 171 5.23 6.49 -4.84
CA ILE A 171 4.45 7.22 -5.86
C ILE A 171 5.33 8.25 -6.54
N TYR A 172 6.05 9.05 -5.75
CA TYR A 172 6.97 10.05 -6.29
C TYR A 172 8.14 9.42 -7.03
N TYR A 173 8.68 8.30 -6.53
CA TYR A 173 9.73 7.56 -7.22
C TYR A 173 9.26 7.01 -8.57
N ALA A 174 8.09 6.37 -8.59
CA ALA A 174 7.48 5.84 -9.82
C ALA A 174 7.22 6.95 -10.85
N TYR A 175 6.75 8.12 -10.40
CA TYR A 175 6.58 9.29 -11.26
C TYR A 175 7.92 9.79 -11.82
N LEU A 176 8.92 10.02 -10.97
CA LEU A 176 10.23 10.52 -11.39
C LEU A 176 10.90 9.57 -12.38
N LYS A 177 10.83 8.27 -12.12
CA LYS A 177 11.37 7.25 -13.02
C LYS A 177 10.65 7.25 -14.38
N SER A 178 9.33 7.43 -14.39
CA SER A 178 8.54 7.53 -15.62
C SER A 178 8.91 8.78 -16.44
N GLU A 179 9.22 9.89 -15.76
CA GLU A 179 9.68 11.12 -16.40
C GLU A 179 11.05 10.91 -17.08
N LEU A 180 12.00 10.30 -16.36
CA LEU A 180 13.34 10.00 -16.89
C LEU A 180 13.27 9.04 -18.08
N GLN A 181 12.39 8.04 -18.03
CA GLN A 181 12.15 7.12 -19.15
C GLN A 181 11.57 7.82 -20.37
N LYS A 182 10.66 8.79 -20.17
CA LYS A 182 10.07 9.56 -21.27
C LYS A 182 11.12 10.41 -22.01
N GLU A 183 12.09 10.93 -21.28
CA GLU A 183 13.24 11.68 -21.82
C GLU A 183 14.40 10.78 -22.31
N GLY A 184 14.27 9.45 -22.19
CA GLY A 184 15.29 8.49 -22.64
C GLY A 184 16.55 8.46 -21.78
N LEU A 185 16.48 8.93 -20.53
CA LEU A 185 17.62 9.02 -19.61
C LEU A 185 17.85 7.72 -18.81
N VAL A 186 16.85 6.81 -18.74
CA VAL A 186 16.88 5.53 -18.01
C VAL A 186 16.02 4.47 -18.72
#